data_AF-A4FQJ3-F1
#
_entry.id   AF-A4FQJ3-F1
#
_cell.length_a   1.000
_cell.length_b   1.000
_cell.length_c   1.000
_cell.angle_alpha   90.00
_cell.angle_beta   90.00
_cell.angle_gamma   90.00
#
_symmetry.space_group_name_H-M   'P 1'
#
loop_
_entity.id
_entity.type
_entity.pdbx_description
1 polymer ?
#
loop_
_entity_poly.entity_id
_entity_poly.type
_entity_poly.pdbx_seq_one_letter_code
_entity_poly.pdbx_strand_id
1 'polypeptide(L)'
;MDERKLEELFREAVPSAPPASFDEGDVVRGSRRITARRRMAAAGGGVAAAAVLFAGVGFGTGLFTPGEQNTVASLRESDPKPPAQPAPPTNGPIVMSDPGTRSACGAPDAWLADALVGALPEAAGRAAVSASGPCPSGSRSAAFELAEGASTGNVSVIVSPASSVGAEQAEPTEVRRPDGTEQVVRKAVSGQVLVVRSDPDGATEAPFAERLVAIADGLAGRL
;
A
#
# COMPACT_ATOMS: atom_id res chain seq x y z
N MET A 1 -52.00 -10.77 -33.95
CA MET A 1 -50.90 -11.36 -33.17
C MET A 1 -51.40 -11.41 -31.74
N ASP A 2 -51.48 -12.59 -31.14
CA ASP A 2 -52.28 -12.82 -29.93
C ASP A 2 -51.41 -12.70 -28.67
N GLU A 3 -51.63 -11.65 -27.88
CA GLU A 3 -50.82 -11.31 -26.70
C GLU A 3 -50.86 -12.38 -25.63
N ARG A 4 -51.99 -13.09 -25.50
CA ARG A 4 -52.15 -14.21 -24.56
C ARG A 4 -51.26 -15.40 -24.89
N LYS A 5 -50.97 -15.60 -26.18
CA LYS A 5 -50.11 -16.69 -26.66
C LYS A 5 -48.63 -16.39 -26.39
N LEU A 6 -48.24 -15.11 -26.37
CA LEU A 6 -46.89 -14.71 -25.96
C LEU A 6 -46.70 -14.90 -24.46
N GLU A 7 -47.71 -14.55 -23.66
CA GLU A 7 -47.64 -14.69 -22.20
C GLU A 7 -47.51 -16.16 -21.76
N GLU A 8 -48.21 -17.08 -22.42
CA GLU A 8 -48.06 -18.52 -22.17
C GLU A 8 -46.66 -19.03 -22.54
N LEU A 9 -46.12 -18.61 -23.68
CA LEU A 9 -44.76 -18.99 -24.10
C LEU A 9 -43.68 -18.45 -23.15
N PHE A 10 -43.85 -17.22 -22.64
CA PHE A 10 -42.93 -16.66 -21.66
C PHE A 10 -43.04 -17.34 -20.29
N ARG A 11 -44.24 -17.76 -19.87
CA ARG A 11 -44.43 -18.46 -18.60
C ARG A 11 -43.87 -19.88 -18.63
N GLU A 12 -43.93 -20.56 -19.78
CA GLU A 12 -43.41 -21.91 -19.96
C GLU A 12 -41.88 -21.96 -20.11
N ALA A 13 -41.26 -20.88 -20.62
CA ALA A 13 -39.83 -20.80 -20.87
C ALA A 13 -38.96 -20.44 -19.66
N VAL A 14 -39.54 -20.17 -18.48
CA VAL A 14 -38.78 -19.86 -17.25
C VAL A 14 -38.58 -21.16 -16.47
N PRO A 15 -37.42 -21.83 -16.58
CA PRO A 15 -37.12 -22.96 -15.71
C PRO A 15 -37.09 -22.50 -14.24
N SER A 16 -37.52 -23.36 -13.33
CA SER A 16 -37.42 -23.11 -11.90
C SER A 16 -35.98 -22.76 -11.52
N ALA A 17 -35.80 -21.72 -10.70
CA ALA A 17 -34.48 -21.25 -10.29
C ALA A 17 -33.64 -22.42 -9.73
N PRO A 18 -32.39 -22.59 -10.19
CA PRO A 18 -31.52 -23.63 -9.67
C PRO A 18 -31.24 -23.40 -8.18
N PRO A 19 -31.01 -24.47 -7.39
CA PRO A 19 -30.65 -24.31 -5.99
C PRO A 19 -29.36 -23.48 -5.86
N ALA A 20 -29.26 -22.70 -4.79
CA ALA A 20 -28.07 -21.90 -4.52
C ALA A 20 -26.83 -22.81 -4.44
N SER A 21 -25.82 -22.53 -5.27
CA SER A 21 -24.55 -23.26 -5.29
C SER A 21 -23.56 -22.82 -4.20
N PHE A 22 -23.97 -21.89 -3.34
CA PHE A 22 -23.18 -21.30 -2.29
C PHE A 22 -24.01 -21.31 -1.01
N ASP A 23 -23.55 -22.04 0.01
CA ASP A 23 -24.25 -22.18 1.27
C ASP A 23 -23.44 -21.65 2.46
N GLU A 24 -24.06 -21.62 3.63
CA GLU A 24 -23.42 -21.21 4.88
C GLU A 24 -22.20 -22.09 5.22
N GLY A 25 -22.23 -23.37 4.82
CA GLY A 25 -21.13 -24.32 4.99
C GLY A 25 -19.88 -23.89 4.24
N ASP A 26 -20.01 -23.33 3.03
CA ASP A 26 -18.89 -22.80 2.25
C ASP A 26 -18.21 -21.62 2.96
N VAL A 27 -18.99 -20.73 3.56
CA VAL A 27 -18.49 -19.60 4.34
C VAL A 27 -17.76 -20.08 5.60
N VAL A 28 -18.36 -21.01 6.35
CA VAL A 28 -17.75 -21.55 7.57
C VAL A 28 -16.46 -22.31 7.26
N ARG A 29 -16.44 -23.09 6.17
CA ARG A 29 -15.26 -23.85 5.73
C ARG A 29 -14.14 -22.91 5.25
N GLY A 30 -14.48 -21.85 4.52
CA GLY A 30 -13.55 -20.79 4.13
C GLY A 30 -12.96 -20.04 5.33
N SER A 31 -13.82 -19.62 6.27
CA SER A 31 -13.44 -18.89 7.48
C SER A 31 -12.48 -19.71 8.35
N ARG A 32 -12.80 -20.98 8.63
CA ARG A 32 -11.92 -21.87 9.42
C ARG A 32 -10.53 -22.01 8.80
N ARG A 33 -10.42 -22.09 7.46
CA ARG A 33 -9.14 -22.17 6.76
C ARG A 33 -8.28 -20.93 6.97
N ILE A 34 -8.90 -19.75 6.95
CA ILE A 34 -8.22 -18.47 7.19
C ILE A 34 -7.78 -18.35 8.65
N THR A 35 -8.63 -18.69 9.61
CA THR A 35 -8.30 -18.65 11.05
C THR A 35 -7.15 -19.61 11.40
N ALA A 36 -7.13 -20.80 10.82
CA ALA A 36 -6.06 -21.77 11.05
C ALA A 36 -4.68 -21.26 10.57
N ARG A 37 -4.61 -20.62 9.40
CA ARG A 37 -3.37 -20.02 8.87
C ARG A 37 -2.83 -18.91 9.79
N ARG A 38 -3.70 -18.07 10.35
CA ARG A 38 -3.29 -17.00 11.26
C ARG A 38 -2.69 -17.54 12.57
N ARG A 39 -3.18 -18.67 13.08
CA ARG A 39 -2.66 -19.26 14.33
C ARG A 39 -1.29 -19.94 14.16
N MET A 40 -0.98 -20.49 12.98
CA MET A 40 0.34 -21.08 12.75
C MET A 40 1.46 -20.03 12.65
N ALA A 41 1.15 -18.77 12.32
CA ALA A 41 2.14 -17.69 12.26
C ALA A 41 2.60 -17.18 13.64
N ALA A 42 1.82 -17.41 14.71
CA ALA A 42 2.12 -16.87 16.04
C ALA A 42 2.92 -17.81 16.96
N ALA A 43 3.11 -19.09 16.59
CA ALA A 43 3.72 -20.09 17.48
C ALA A 43 5.21 -20.41 17.19
N GLY A 44 5.82 -19.83 16.14
CA GLY A 44 7.15 -20.22 15.66
C GLY A 44 8.33 -19.29 15.95
N GLY A 45 8.12 -18.10 16.54
CA GLY A 45 9.12 -17.02 16.55
C GLY A 45 9.68 -16.58 17.92
N GLY A 46 9.47 -17.35 18.99
CA GLY A 46 9.58 -16.83 20.37
C GLY A 46 10.63 -17.42 21.29
N VAL A 47 11.80 -17.90 20.81
CA VAL A 47 12.84 -18.45 21.72
C VAL A 47 14.27 -17.94 21.47
N ALA A 48 14.50 -16.95 20.60
CA ALA A 48 15.87 -16.52 20.25
C ALA A 48 16.27 -15.10 20.73
N ALA A 49 15.55 -14.47 21.65
CA ALA A 49 15.81 -13.08 22.07
C ALA A 49 15.92 -12.89 23.60
N ALA A 50 16.62 -13.80 24.31
CA ALA A 50 16.77 -13.71 25.76
C ALA A 50 18.19 -14.06 26.31
N ALA A 51 19.27 -13.81 25.56
CA ALA A 51 20.61 -14.26 25.96
C ALA A 51 21.79 -13.28 25.76
N VAL A 52 21.60 -11.95 25.70
CA VAL A 52 22.73 -11.02 25.44
C VAL A 52 22.90 -9.88 26.47
N LEU A 53 22.24 -9.88 27.63
CA LEU A 53 22.32 -8.75 28.59
C LEU A 53 22.96 -9.04 29.96
N PHE A 54 24.02 -9.85 30.05
CA PHE A 54 24.77 -10.00 31.32
C PHE A 54 26.29 -10.24 31.17
N ALA A 55 27.00 -9.42 30.39
CA ALA A 55 28.47 -9.45 30.43
C ALA A 55 29.10 -8.09 30.08
N GLY A 56 29.53 -7.34 31.10
CA GLY A 56 30.69 -6.44 30.96
C GLY A 56 30.54 -5.04 31.55
N VAL A 57 31.59 -4.65 32.28
CA VAL A 57 31.91 -3.34 32.91
C VAL A 57 31.28 -3.17 34.30
N GLY A 58 32.00 -3.11 35.43
CA GLY A 58 33.41 -2.82 35.66
C GLY A 58 33.49 -1.89 36.88
N PHE A 59 34.22 -2.31 37.91
CA PHE A 59 34.46 -1.61 39.18
C PHE A 59 34.85 -0.12 39.03
N GLY A 60 34.28 0.75 39.85
CA GLY A 60 34.72 2.14 40.02
C GLY A 60 34.12 2.80 41.27
N THR A 61 34.93 2.93 42.31
CA THR A 61 34.62 3.53 43.62
C THR A 61 34.64 5.06 43.60
N GLY A 62 33.66 5.71 44.23
CA GLY A 62 33.69 7.13 44.64
C GLY A 62 32.29 7.66 45.01
N LEU A 63 31.89 7.68 46.28
CA LEU A 63 31.99 8.78 47.27
C LEU A 63 31.09 10.02 47.00
N PHE A 64 30.01 10.08 47.77
CA PHE A 64 29.21 11.21 48.29
C PHE A 64 29.59 12.66 47.91
N THR A 65 28.62 13.47 47.47
CA THR A 65 27.97 14.57 48.25
C THR A 65 26.87 15.30 47.45
N PRO A 66 25.80 15.83 48.08
CA PRO A 66 24.73 16.61 47.45
C PRO A 66 25.02 18.13 47.51
N GLY A 67 24.52 18.89 46.53
CA GLY A 67 24.76 20.34 46.41
C GLY A 67 23.52 21.10 45.96
N GLU A 68 23.03 21.89 46.90
CA GLU A 68 21.82 22.70 46.95
C GLU A 68 21.88 23.99 46.10
N GLN A 69 20.72 24.43 45.59
CA GLN A 69 20.25 25.81 45.35
C GLN A 69 21.20 26.88 44.79
N ASN A 70 20.79 27.56 43.71
CA ASN A 70 20.69 29.03 43.69
C ASN A 70 19.89 29.56 42.49
N THR A 71 18.79 30.21 42.83
CA THR A 71 17.94 31.06 41.98
C THR A 71 18.47 32.48 42.04
N VAL A 72 18.68 33.18 40.91
CA VAL A 72 18.13 34.54 40.69
C VAL A 72 18.28 35.03 39.25
N ALA A 73 17.27 35.81 38.88
CA ALA A 73 16.99 36.44 37.61
C ALA A 73 18.06 37.42 37.10
N SER A 74 18.13 37.54 35.77
CA SER A 74 18.57 38.76 35.11
C SER A 74 17.49 39.18 34.11
N LEU A 75 16.85 40.32 34.38
CA LEU A 75 15.99 41.06 33.46
C LEU A 75 16.87 41.82 32.46
N ARG A 76 16.59 41.71 31.16
CA ARG A 76 16.70 42.83 30.22
C ARG A 76 15.83 42.61 28.98
N GLU A 77 15.25 43.73 28.58
CA GLU A 77 14.13 44.00 27.67
C GLU A 77 14.48 43.93 26.17
N SER A 78 13.45 43.66 25.35
CA SER A 78 13.24 44.07 23.93
C SER A 78 13.50 43.05 22.80
N ASP A 79 12.38 42.70 22.13
CA ASP A 79 12.13 42.07 20.80
C ASP A 79 13.07 42.54 19.64
N PRO A 80 13.17 41.85 18.46
CA PRO A 80 12.07 41.21 17.73
C PRO A 80 12.31 39.81 17.10
N LYS A 81 11.23 39.01 17.08
CA LYS A 81 10.97 37.78 16.31
C LYS A 81 11.50 37.72 14.86
N PRO A 82 12.18 36.61 14.48
CA PRO A 82 11.98 35.92 13.19
C PRO A 82 11.64 34.40 13.37
N PRO A 83 11.24 33.67 12.31
CA PRO A 83 10.24 32.60 12.37
C PRO A 83 10.69 31.27 12.98
N ALA A 84 9.69 30.56 13.51
CA ALA A 84 9.78 29.26 14.15
C ALA A 84 10.43 28.18 13.26
N GLN A 85 11.44 27.51 13.80
CA GLN A 85 11.90 26.21 13.32
C GLN A 85 10.78 25.16 13.49
N PRO A 86 10.58 24.23 12.55
CA PRO A 86 9.70 23.09 12.76
C PRO A 86 10.21 22.24 13.91
N ALA A 87 9.36 22.04 14.91
CA ALA A 87 9.61 21.16 16.06
C ALA A 87 9.78 19.69 15.60
N PRO A 88 10.58 18.88 16.32
CA PRO A 88 10.65 17.43 16.09
C PRO A 88 9.27 16.79 16.31
N PRO A 89 8.88 15.75 15.56
CA PRO A 89 7.56 15.16 15.71
C PRO A 89 7.39 14.55 17.11
N THR A 90 6.46 15.15 17.85
CA THR A 90 5.93 14.66 19.12
C THR A 90 5.33 13.27 18.93
N ASN A 91 5.76 12.32 19.78
CA ASN A 91 5.11 11.03 19.98
C ASN A 91 3.65 11.25 20.38
N GLY A 92 2.74 11.20 19.40
CA GLY A 92 1.30 11.10 19.63
C GLY A 92 0.90 9.65 19.96
N PRO A 93 -0.24 9.44 20.64
CA PRO A 93 -0.71 8.12 21.03
C PRO A 93 -0.88 7.22 19.79
N ILE A 94 -0.43 5.97 19.91
CA ILE A 94 -0.63 4.92 18.90
C ILE A 94 -2.15 4.75 18.73
N VAL A 95 -2.71 5.38 17.70
CA VAL A 95 -4.09 5.13 17.31
C VAL A 95 -4.12 3.70 16.81
N MET A 96 -4.79 2.84 17.58
CA MET A 96 -5.15 1.48 17.20
C MET A 96 -5.75 1.55 15.80
N SER A 97 -5.02 1.06 14.79
CA SER A 97 -5.48 1.14 13.41
C SER A 97 -6.77 0.33 13.27
N ASP A 98 -7.84 1.03 12.87
CA ASP A 98 -9.11 0.45 12.45
C ASP A 98 -8.83 -0.62 11.37
N PRO A 99 -9.44 -1.82 11.38
CA PRO A 99 -9.15 -2.88 10.41
C PRO A 99 -9.55 -2.56 8.96
N GLY A 100 -9.88 -1.31 8.63
CA GLY A 100 -10.44 -0.89 7.34
C GLY A 100 -9.75 0.28 6.65
N THR A 101 -8.80 0.99 7.27
CA THR A 101 -7.97 1.95 6.53
C THR A 101 -6.99 1.16 5.68
N ARG A 102 -7.30 1.00 4.40
CA ARG A 102 -6.43 0.40 3.38
C ARG A 102 -5.06 1.02 3.56
N SER A 103 -4.11 0.25 4.11
CA SER A 103 -2.80 0.75 4.48
C SER A 103 -2.17 1.34 3.21
N ALA A 104 -2.06 2.67 3.16
CA ALA A 104 -1.30 3.34 2.11
C ALA A 104 0.09 2.70 2.08
N CYS A 105 0.68 2.61 0.89
CA CYS A 105 1.89 1.84 0.61
C CYS A 105 3.19 2.42 1.21
N GLY A 106 3.12 3.01 2.40
CA GLY A 106 4.20 3.75 3.04
C GLY A 106 4.47 5.09 2.36
N ALA A 107 5.55 5.73 2.79
CA ALA A 107 6.09 6.89 2.08
C ALA A 107 6.61 6.46 0.68
N PRO A 108 6.55 7.34 -0.32
CA PRO A 108 7.05 7.04 -1.66
C PRO A 108 8.54 6.69 -1.63
N ASP A 109 8.92 5.62 -2.33
CA ASP A 109 10.32 5.25 -2.54
C ASP A 109 10.96 6.20 -3.56
N ALA A 110 12.02 6.89 -3.15
CA ALA A 110 12.65 7.93 -3.97
C ALA A 110 13.27 7.38 -5.26
N TRP A 111 13.83 6.16 -5.21
CA TRP A 111 14.40 5.51 -6.38
C TRP A 111 13.31 5.10 -7.37
N LEU A 112 12.19 4.55 -6.87
CA LEU A 112 11.07 4.15 -7.72
C LEU A 112 10.36 5.36 -8.33
N ALA A 113 10.25 6.45 -7.58
CA ALA A 113 9.74 7.72 -8.08
C ALA A 113 10.60 8.25 -9.24
N ASP A 114 11.93 8.26 -9.09
CA ASP A 114 12.85 8.67 -10.15
C ASP A 114 12.77 7.74 -11.38
N ALA A 115 12.72 6.43 -11.16
CA ALA A 115 12.56 5.44 -12.23
C ALA A 115 11.26 5.65 -13.04
N LEU A 116 10.18 6.00 -12.34
CA LEU A 116 8.88 6.32 -12.93
C LEU A 116 8.90 7.65 -13.67
N VAL A 117 9.55 8.70 -13.15
CA VAL A 117 9.77 9.97 -13.88
C VAL A 117 10.57 9.75 -15.17
N GLY A 118 11.56 8.85 -15.14
CA GLY A 118 12.30 8.46 -16.35
C GLY A 118 11.44 7.75 -17.41
N ALA A 119 10.36 7.09 -17.02
CA ALA A 119 9.41 6.44 -17.92
C ALA A 119 8.22 7.35 -18.32
N LEU A 120 7.89 8.31 -17.47
CA LEU A 120 6.82 9.29 -17.61
C LEU A 120 7.38 10.70 -17.43
N PRO A 121 7.90 11.33 -18.50
CA PRO A 121 8.43 12.69 -18.44
C PRO A 121 7.40 13.71 -17.91
N GLU A 122 6.11 13.43 -18.05
CA GLU A 122 5.01 14.24 -17.53
C GLU A 122 4.99 14.32 -15.99
N ALA A 123 5.64 13.38 -15.30
CA ALA A 123 5.83 13.41 -13.86
C ALA A 123 7.00 14.32 -13.42
N ALA A 124 7.82 14.83 -14.35
CA ALA A 124 8.95 15.68 -14.03
C ALA A 124 8.50 16.95 -13.30
N GLY A 125 9.16 17.25 -12.17
CA GLY A 125 8.83 18.40 -11.32
C GLY A 125 7.58 18.23 -10.45
N ARG A 126 6.90 17.07 -10.49
CA ARG A 126 5.80 16.74 -9.58
C ARG A 126 6.32 16.01 -8.34
N ALA A 127 5.64 16.22 -7.21
CA ALA A 127 5.95 15.49 -5.99
C ALA A 127 5.36 14.08 -6.06
N ALA A 128 6.15 13.08 -5.71
CA ALA A 128 5.65 11.72 -5.58
C ALA A 128 4.71 11.62 -4.37
N VAL A 129 3.62 10.89 -4.53
CA VAL A 129 2.62 10.61 -3.49
C VAL A 129 2.59 9.12 -3.18
N SER A 130 2.02 8.76 -2.03
CA SER A 130 1.87 7.36 -1.66
C SER A 130 0.92 6.65 -2.61
N ALA A 131 1.30 5.47 -3.09
CA ALA A 131 0.40 4.65 -3.89
C ALA A 131 -0.83 4.28 -3.07
N SER A 132 -2.00 4.38 -3.71
CA SER A 132 -3.27 4.00 -3.14
C SER A 132 -3.52 2.50 -3.31
N GLY A 133 -4.24 1.89 -2.36
CA GLY A 133 -4.63 0.48 -2.45
C GLY A 133 -3.75 -0.47 -1.62
N PRO A 134 -4.04 -1.79 -1.69
CA PRO A 134 -3.39 -2.77 -0.84
C PRO A 134 -1.95 -3.01 -1.27
N CYS A 135 -1.01 -2.80 -0.33
CA CYS A 135 0.39 -3.14 -0.54
C CYS A 135 0.79 -4.40 0.26
N PRO A 136 1.38 -5.41 -0.41
CA PRO A 136 2.00 -6.53 0.28
C PRO A 136 3.11 -6.08 1.23
N SER A 137 3.37 -6.86 2.29
CA SER A 137 4.44 -6.56 3.24
C SER A 137 5.81 -6.52 2.56
N GLY A 138 6.62 -5.50 2.86
CA GLY A 138 7.94 -5.33 2.26
C GLY A 138 7.91 -4.74 0.84
N SER A 139 6.75 -4.26 0.39
CA SER A 139 6.65 -3.56 -0.89
C SER A 139 7.19 -2.14 -0.79
N ARG A 140 7.70 -1.66 -1.92
CA ARG A 140 8.04 -0.26 -2.15
C ARG A 140 7.05 0.30 -3.17
N SER A 141 6.72 1.58 -3.06
CA SER A 141 5.77 2.19 -3.99
C SER A 141 6.11 3.63 -4.29
N ALA A 142 5.67 4.11 -5.44
CA ALA A 142 5.66 5.52 -5.79
C ALA A 142 4.46 5.78 -6.69
N ALA A 143 3.89 6.97 -6.60
CA ALA A 143 2.76 7.37 -7.42
C ALA A 143 2.83 8.85 -7.78
N PHE A 144 2.18 9.23 -8.88
CA PHE A 144 2.03 10.61 -9.28
C PHE A 144 0.60 10.88 -9.74
N GLU A 145 0.09 12.06 -9.40
CA GLU A 145 -1.13 12.60 -9.99
C GLU A 145 -0.79 13.24 -11.33
N LEU A 146 -1.32 12.67 -12.40
CA LEU A 146 -1.00 13.05 -13.77
C LEU A 146 -2.29 13.28 -14.58
N ALA A 147 -2.13 13.99 -15.69
CA ALA A 147 -3.20 14.22 -16.64
C ALA A 147 -2.71 13.92 -18.05
N GLU A 148 -3.56 13.30 -18.86
CA GLU A 148 -3.36 13.08 -20.29
C GLU A 148 -4.62 13.53 -21.04
N GLY A 149 -4.52 14.65 -21.75
CA GLY A 149 -5.68 15.27 -22.39
C GLY A 149 -6.77 15.63 -21.36
N ALA A 150 -7.95 15.03 -21.50
CA ALA A 150 -9.09 15.23 -20.59
C ALA A 150 -9.10 14.26 -19.40
N SER A 151 -8.24 13.23 -19.42
CA SER A 151 -8.19 12.23 -18.36
C SER A 151 -7.20 12.65 -17.27
N THR A 152 -7.69 12.81 -16.05
CA THR A 152 -6.87 13.03 -14.85
C THR A 152 -6.87 11.77 -14.01
N GLY A 153 -5.80 11.51 -13.27
CA GLY A 153 -5.74 10.31 -12.44
C GLY A 153 -4.40 10.11 -11.74
N ASN A 154 -4.26 8.96 -11.12
CA ASN A 154 -3.05 8.55 -10.41
C ASN A 154 -2.37 7.41 -11.18
N VAL A 155 -1.09 7.60 -11.52
CA VAL A 155 -0.25 6.50 -12.01
C VAL A 155 0.66 6.05 -10.86
N SER A 156 0.46 4.81 -10.43
CA SER A 156 1.17 4.21 -9.30
C SER A 156 1.97 2.99 -9.73
N VAL A 157 3.10 2.81 -9.05
CA VAL A 157 3.98 1.65 -9.20
C VAL A 157 4.21 1.04 -7.84
N ILE A 158 4.05 -0.27 -7.75
CA ILE A 158 4.29 -1.07 -6.55
C ILE A 158 5.25 -2.20 -6.91
N VAL A 159 6.32 -2.33 -6.14
CA VAL A 159 7.30 -3.40 -6.28
C VAL A 159 7.29 -4.24 -5.01
N SER A 160 6.96 -5.52 -5.16
CA SER A 160 6.77 -6.45 -4.05
C SER A 160 7.73 -7.63 -4.15
N PRO A 161 8.24 -8.15 -3.02
CA PRO A 161 8.93 -9.43 -3.00
C PRO A 161 8.01 -10.55 -3.53
N ALA A 162 8.51 -11.44 -4.40
CA ALA A 162 7.71 -12.54 -4.94
C ALA A 162 7.12 -13.47 -3.86
N SER A 163 7.79 -13.58 -2.70
CA SER A 163 7.30 -14.34 -1.54
C SER A 163 6.11 -13.69 -0.81
N SER A 164 5.87 -12.40 -1.03
CA SER A 164 4.81 -11.63 -0.38
C SER A 164 3.49 -11.63 -1.16
N VAL A 165 3.51 -12.11 -2.41
CA VAL A 165 2.37 -12.18 -3.31
C VAL A 165 2.04 -13.63 -3.66
N GLY A 166 0.77 -13.94 -3.95
CA GLY A 166 0.39 -15.27 -4.41
C GLY A 166 0.97 -15.59 -5.78
N ALA A 167 1.25 -16.86 -6.08
CA ALA A 167 1.79 -17.28 -7.37
C ALA A 167 0.96 -16.76 -8.56
N GLU A 168 -0.37 -16.82 -8.45
CA GLU A 168 -1.30 -16.31 -9.47
C GLU A 168 -1.19 -14.78 -9.67
N GLN A 169 -0.86 -14.03 -8.62
CA GLN A 169 -0.70 -12.57 -8.69
C GLN A 169 0.67 -12.16 -9.22
N ALA A 170 1.63 -13.08 -9.29
CA ALA A 170 2.97 -12.83 -9.81
C ALA A 170 3.07 -13.03 -11.33
N GLU A 171 2.04 -13.65 -11.94
CA GLU A 171 2.02 -13.90 -13.37
C GLU A 171 1.84 -12.59 -14.17
N PRO A 172 2.61 -12.38 -15.25
CA PRO A 172 2.43 -11.23 -16.12
C PRO A 172 1.01 -11.16 -16.65
N THR A 173 0.32 -10.06 -16.34
CA THR A 173 -1.10 -9.89 -16.65
C THR A 173 -1.40 -8.44 -16.98
N GLU A 174 -2.37 -8.22 -17.85
CA GLU A 174 -2.93 -6.91 -18.18
C GLU A 174 -4.43 -6.95 -17.90
N VAL A 175 -4.91 -6.04 -17.06
CA VAL A 175 -6.30 -6.01 -16.61
C VAL A 175 -6.84 -4.60 -16.75
N ARG A 176 -7.93 -4.46 -17.49
CA ARG A 176 -8.79 -3.28 -17.47
C ARG A 176 -10.01 -3.57 -16.63
N ARG A 177 -10.26 -2.76 -15.61
CA ARG A 177 -11.41 -2.89 -14.72
C ARG A 177 -12.59 -2.04 -15.21
N PRO A 178 -13.83 -2.36 -14.77
CA PRO A 178 -15.02 -1.59 -15.13
C PRO A 178 -15.03 -0.14 -14.63
N ASP A 179 -14.24 0.16 -13.60
CA ASP A 179 -14.03 1.52 -13.06
C ASP A 179 -13.09 2.36 -13.93
N GLY A 180 -12.60 1.82 -15.05
CA GLY A 180 -11.67 2.48 -15.95
C GLY A 180 -10.21 2.33 -15.55
N THR A 181 -9.91 1.75 -14.38
CA THR A 181 -8.53 1.47 -13.94
C THR A 181 -7.87 0.47 -14.87
N GLU A 182 -6.64 0.79 -15.27
CA GLU A 182 -5.76 -0.14 -15.97
C GLU A 182 -4.62 -0.60 -15.08
N GLN A 183 -4.29 -1.88 -15.16
CA GLN A 183 -3.26 -2.50 -14.36
C GLN A 183 -2.42 -3.45 -15.20
N VAL A 184 -1.10 -3.31 -15.10
CA VAL A 184 -0.12 -4.18 -15.73
C VAL A 184 0.76 -4.79 -14.65
N VAL A 185 0.86 -6.11 -14.65
CA VAL A 185 1.74 -6.88 -13.77
C VAL A 185 2.89 -7.44 -14.60
N ARG A 186 4.11 -7.30 -14.10
CA ARG A 186 5.33 -7.82 -14.69
C ARG A 186 6.24 -8.43 -13.63
N LYS A 187 7.10 -9.34 -14.09
CA LYS A 187 8.22 -9.82 -13.29
C LYS A 187 9.46 -9.00 -13.61
N ALA A 188 10.06 -8.40 -12.58
CA ALA A 188 11.28 -7.65 -12.69
C ALA A 188 12.51 -8.56 -12.88
N VAL A 189 13.62 -8.03 -13.40
CA VAL A 189 14.87 -8.81 -13.58
C VAL A 189 15.48 -9.24 -12.26
N SER A 190 15.25 -8.47 -11.18
CA SER A 190 15.57 -8.88 -9.80
C SER A 190 14.71 -10.05 -9.28
N GLY A 191 13.68 -10.48 -10.01
CA GLY A 191 12.73 -11.49 -9.58
C GLY A 191 11.61 -10.95 -8.67
N GLN A 192 11.55 -9.64 -8.45
CA GLN A 192 10.42 -8.98 -7.78
C GLN A 192 9.19 -8.92 -8.70
N VAL A 193 8.02 -8.71 -8.11
CA VAL A 193 6.79 -8.46 -8.87
C VAL A 193 6.54 -6.96 -8.93
N LEU A 194 6.41 -6.46 -10.16
CA LEU A 194 6.09 -5.07 -10.48
C LEU A 194 4.62 -4.99 -10.85
N VAL A 195 3.90 -4.08 -10.19
CA VAL A 195 2.53 -3.70 -10.55
C VAL A 195 2.56 -2.23 -10.92
N VAL A 196 2.15 -1.92 -12.14
CA VAL A 196 1.91 -0.55 -12.60
C VAL A 196 0.41 -0.38 -12.78
N ARG A 197 -0.16 0.67 -12.21
CA ARG A 197 -1.60 0.92 -12.24
C ARG A 197 -1.89 2.38 -12.56
N SER A 198 -2.85 2.60 -13.45
CA SER A 198 -3.39 3.92 -13.73
C SER A 198 -4.86 3.95 -13.32
N ASP A 199 -5.18 4.78 -12.33
CA ASP A 199 -6.53 4.96 -11.80
C ASP A 199 -7.08 6.31 -12.29
N PRO A 200 -8.19 6.36 -13.04
CA PRO A 200 -8.82 7.61 -13.43
C PRO A 200 -9.49 8.29 -12.22
N ASP A 201 -9.43 9.62 -12.18
CA ASP A 201 -10.20 10.43 -11.24
C ASP A 201 -11.51 10.89 -11.91
N GLY A 202 -12.56 10.08 -11.76
CA GLY A 202 -13.90 10.36 -12.29
C GLY A 202 -14.06 10.19 -13.80
N ALA A 203 -12.99 9.91 -14.55
CA ALA A 203 -13.04 9.58 -15.96
C ALA A 203 -13.32 8.08 -16.20
N THR A 204 -13.83 7.75 -17.38
CA THR A 204 -14.01 6.35 -17.83
C THR A 204 -12.73 5.72 -18.38
N GLU A 205 -11.70 6.54 -18.59
CA GLU A 205 -10.43 6.15 -19.19
C GLU A 205 -9.27 6.63 -18.32
N ALA A 206 -8.40 5.70 -17.93
CA ALA A 206 -7.21 5.99 -17.17
C ALA A 206 -6.20 6.80 -18.00
N PRO A 207 -5.50 7.77 -17.40
CA PRO A 207 -4.42 8.46 -18.11
C PRO A 207 -3.29 7.46 -18.45
N PHE A 208 -2.70 7.59 -19.62
CA PHE A 208 -1.60 6.77 -20.12
C PHE A 208 -1.94 5.28 -20.29
N ALA A 209 -3.22 4.94 -20.43
CA ALA A 209 -3.71 3.58 -20.64
C ALA A 209 -2.90 2.82 -21.72
N GLU A 210 -2.84 3.39 -22.93
CA GLU A 210 -2.15 2.77 -24.07
C GLU A 210 -0.62 2.61 -23.86
N ARG A 211 -0.02 3.42 -22.97
CA ARG A 211 1.42 3.40 -22.70
C ARG A 211 1.79 2.54 -21.49
N LEU A 212 0.82 2.09 -20.71
CA LEU A 212 1.04 1.46 -19.41
C LEU A 212 1.88 0.18 -19.52
N VAL A 213 1.66 -0.60 -20.59
CA VAL A 213 2.43 -1.81 -20.92
C VAL A 213 3.90 -1.48 -21.16
N ALA A 214 4.19 -0.51 -22.03
CA ALA A 214 5.57 -0.11 -22.34
C ALA A 214 6.30 0.45 -21.11
N ILE A 215 5.60 1.20 -20.26
CA ILE A 215 6.14 1.72 -18.99
C ILE A 215 6.49 0.55 -18.05
N ALA A 216 5.58 -0.41 -17.90
CA ALA A 216 5.80 -1.58 -17.05
C ALA A 216 6.98 -2.43 -17.54
N ASP A 217 7.09 -2.68 -18.84
CA ASP A 217 8.20 -3.44 -19.42
C ASP A 217 9.55 -2.71 -19.23
N GLY A 218 9.58 -1.40 -19.47
CA GLY A 218 10.78 -0.58 -19.28
C GLY A 218 11.21 -0.46 -17.81
N LEU A 219 10.27 -0.48 -16.87
CA LEU A 219 10.57 -0.54 -15.44
C LEU A 219 11.04 -1.94 -15.02
N ALA A 220 10.37 -3.00 -15.47
CA ALA A 220 10.71 -4.38 -15.13
C ALA A 220 12.12 -4.75 -15.60
N GLY A 221 12.55 -4.25 -16.76
CA GLY A 221 13.91 -4.46 -17.28
C GLY A 221 15.03 -3.78 -16.49
N ARG A 222 14.69 -2.79 -15.64
CA ARG A 222 15.65 -2.02 -14.82
C ARG A 222 15.65 -2.40 -13.35
N LEU A 223 14.58 -3.04 -12.89
CA LEU A 223 14.31 -3.46 -11.52
C LEU A 223 14.87 -4.84 -11.21
#